data_AF-A0A2H1WLN9-F1
#
_entry.id   AF-A0A2H1WLN9-F1
#
_cell.length_a   1.000
_cell.length_b   1.000
_cell.length_c   1.000
_cell.angle_alpha   90.00
_cell.angle_beta   90.00
_cell.angle_gamma   90.00
#
_symmetry.space_group_name_H-M   'P 1'
#
loop_
_entity.id
_entity.type
_entity.pdbx_description
1 polymer ?
#
loop_
_entity_poly.entity_id
_entity_poly.type
_entity_poly.pdbx_seq_one_letter_code
_entity_poly.pdbx_strand_id
1 'polypeptide(L)'
;FLISFLHVLSRELEATWAVMEFDYTKHDRTGIKLPRASEELVETLEDNQNQVQNMMSSKFVGFFEMEVTEWQKKLGTADAVIALWFEVQRKWQYLESIFVGSDDIRSQLPEDSARFDIIDKSFKVSVFSIST
;
A
#
# COMPACT_ATOMS: atom_id res chain seq x y z
N PHE A 1 -26.75 15.61 -17.12
CA PHE A 1 -26.91 15.28 -15.69
C PHE A 1 -26.15 14.00 -15.35
N LEU A 2 -26.69 12.78 -15.54
CA LEU A 2 -25.97 11.54 -15.16
C LEU A 2 -24.61 11.33 -15.86
N ILE A 3 -24.51 11.56 -17.17
CA ILE A 3 -23.23 11.54 -17.90
C ILE A 3 -22.24 12.59 -17.35
N SER A 4 -22.75 13.77 -17.02
CA SER A 4 -21.97 14.87 -16.42
C SER A 4 -21.47 14.53 -15.02
N PHE A 5 -22.26 13.76 -14.25
CA PHE A 5 -21.93 13.31 -12.90
C PHE A 5 -20.81 12.26 -12.93
N LEU A 6 -20.89 11.25 -13.81
CA LEU A 6 -19.83 10.26 -13.98
C LEU A 6 -18.49 10.91 -14.37
N HIS A 7 -18.51 11.87 -15.29
CA HIS A 7 -17.32 12.63 -15.71
C HIS A 7 -16.72 13.54 -14.61
N VAL A 8 -17.53 13.98 -13.65
CA VAL A 8 -17.04 14.73 -12.47
C VAL A 8 -16.38 13.76 -11.48
N LEU A 9 -17.01 12.61 -11.19
CA LEU A 9 -16.47 11.60 -10.27
C LEU A 9 -15.09 11.09 -10.71
N SER A 10 -14.87 10.80 -12.00
CA SER A 10 -13.55 10.39 -12.49
C SER A 10 -12.46 11.43 -12.21
N ARG A 11 -12.78 12.72 -12.33
CA ARG A 11 -11.84 13.82 -12.05
C ARG A 11 -11.58 14.00 -10.56
N GLU A 12 -12.58 13.73 -9.74
CA GLU A 12 -12.43 13.71 -8.28
C GLU A 12 -11.53 12.55 -7.85
N LEU A 13 -11.64 11.38 -8.49
CA LEU A 13 -10.69 10.27 -8.32
C LEU A 13 -9.27 10.67 -8.78
N GLU A 14 -9.11 11.26 -9.97
CA GLU A 14 -7.81 11.75 -10.45
C GLU A 14 -7.19 12.75 -9.48
N ALA A 15 -7.96 13.74 -9.02
CA ALA A 15 -7.48 14.78 -8.10
C ALA A 15 -7.09 14.21 -6.73
N THR A 16 -7.91 13.30 -6.18
CA THR A 16 -7.66 12.65 -4.87
C THR A 16 -6.38 11.83 -4.92
N TRP A 17 -6.25 10.93 -5.89
CA TRP A 17 -5.11 10.01 -5.98
C TRP A 17 -3.84 10.65 -6.55
N ALA A 18 -3.90 11.89 -7.05
CA ALA A 18 -2.72 12.67 -7.43
C ALA A 18 -1.98 13.32 -6.23
N VAL A 19 -2.63 13.41 -5.05
CA VAL A 19 -2.06 14.02 -3.83
C VAL A 19 -2.09 13.11 -2.60
N MET A 20 -2.67 11.91 -2.71
CA MET A 20 -2.72 10.93 -1.62
C MET A 20 -1.34 10.33 -1.38
N GLU A 21 -0.82 10.48 -0.16
CA GLU A 21 0.50 10.00 0.26
C GLU A 21 0.40 9.13 1.51
N PHE A 22 1.40 8.28 1.76
CA PHE A 22 1.50 7.54 3.02
C PHE A 22 2.04 8.41 4.16
N ASP A 23 1.52 8.21 5.36
CA ASP A 23 2.19 8.60 6.59
C ASP A 23 3.51 7.81 6.75
N TYR A 24 4.43 8.33 7.57
CA TYR A 24 5.66 7.62 7.92
C TYR A 24 5.90 7.59 9.42
N THR A 25 6.18 6.40 9.96
CA THR A 25 6.68 6.21 11.32
C THR A 25 8.16 5.82 11.29
N LYS A 26 8.91 6.13 12.35
CA LYS A 26 10.29 5.65 12.47
C LYS A 26 10.30 4.28 13.15
N HIS A 27 11.09 3.36 12.64
CA HIS A 27 11.36 2.10 13.31
C HIS A 27 12.29 2.33 14.51
N ASP A 28 11.84 1.98 15.72
CA ASP A 28 12.54 2.34 16.98
C ASP A 28 14.00 1.89 17.02
N ARG A 29 14.29 0.68 16.50
CA ARG A 29 15.61 0.02 16.59
C ARG A 29 16.57 0.31 15.42
N THR A 30 16.11 0.96 14.35
CA THR A 30 16.95 1.27 13.16
C THR A 30 16.80 2.69 12.61
N GLY A 31 15.82 3.47 13.09
CA GLY A 31 15.54 4.83 12.63
C GLY A 31 14.96 4.95 11.21
N ILE A 32 14.76 3.82 10.52
CA ILE A 32 14.22 3.77 9.16
C ILE A 32 12.78 4.28 9.16
N LYS A 33 12.44 5.15 8.19
CA LYS A 33 11.05 5.53 7.95
C LYS A 33 10.32 4.35 7.32
N LEU A 34 9.29 3.83 7.99
CA LEU A 34 8.38 2.84 7.47
C LEU A 34 7.08 3.54 7.07
N PRO A 35 6.50 3.24 5.89
CA PRO A 35 5.20 3.78 5.52
C PRO A 35 4.11 3.24 6.44
N ARG A 36 3.06 4.04 6.59
CA ARG A 36 1.84 3.78 7.34
C ARG A 36 0.66 4.30 6.52
N ALA A 37 -0.40 3.51 6.40
CA ALA A 37 -1.67 4.04 5.94
C ALA A 37 -2.31 4.84 7.09
N SER A 38 -2.70 6.09 6.81
CA SER A 38 -3.59 6.86 7.67
C SER A 38 -5.00 6.25 7.62
N GLU A 39 -5.83 6.56 8.61
CA GLU A 39 -7.24 6.18 8.63
C GLU A 39 -7.96 6.78 7.40
N GLU A 40 -7.71 8.07 7.13
CA GLU A 40 -8.16 8.79 5.93
C GLU A 40 -7.81 8.08 4.61
N LEU A 41 -6.58 7.55 4.45
CA LEU A 41 -6.19 6.83 3.23
C LEU A 41 -7.00 5.53 3.05
N VAL A 42 -7.24 4.79 4.14
CA VAL A 42 -8.00 3.54 4.11
C VAL A 42 -9.47 3.81 3.81
N GLU A 43 -10.09 4.75 4.54
CA GLU A 43 -11.48 5.17 4.31
C GLU A 43 -11.67 5.68 2.87
N THR A 44 -10.77 6.54 2.40
CA THR A 44 -10.81 7.08 1.02
C THR A 44 -10.62 5.98 -0.03
N LEU A 45 -9.86 4.92 0.25
CA LEU A 45 -9.73 3.79 -0.67
C LEU A 45 -11.02 2.98 -0.73
N GLU A 46 -11.60 2.64 0.42
CA GLU A 46 -12.85 1.87 0.50
C GLU A 46 -14.04 2.64 -0.11
N ASP A 47 -14.19 3.92 0.22
CA ASP A 47 -15.26 4.76 -0.33
C ASP A 47 -15.13 4.93 -1.85
N ASN A 48 -13.92 5.13 -2.37
CA ASN A 48 -13.72 5.26 -3.82
C ASN A 48 -13.94 3.93 -4.55
N GLN A 49 -13.56 2.79 -3.96
CA GLN A 49 -13.90 1.46 -4.50
C GLN A 49 -15.42 1.25 -4.54
N ASN A 50 -16.13 1.60 -3.46
CA ASN A 50 -17.59 1.53 -3.38
C ASN A 50 -18.28 2.43 -4.42
N GLN A 51 -17.80 3.66 -4.60
CA GLN A 51 -18.29 4.58 -5.63
C GLN A 51 -18.11 4.02 -7.04
N VAL A 52 -16.92 3.49 -7.36
CA VAL A 52 -16.63 2.85 -8.65
C VAL A 52 -17.50 1.61 -8.88
N GLN A 53 -17.72 0.78 -7.86
CA GLN A 53 -18.61 -0.38 -7.95
C GLN A 53 -20.07 0.01 -8.20
N ASN A 54 -20.54 1.10 -7.60
CA ASN A 54 -21.86 1.67 -7.87
C ASN A 54 -21.96 2.22 -9.30
N MET A 55 -20.91 2.86 -9.82
CA MET A 55 -20.84 3.31 -11.22
C MET A 55 -20.90 2.14 -12.21
N MET A 56 -20.15 1.05 -11.97
CA MET A 56 -20.20 -0.18 -12.78
C MET A 56 -21.60 -0.82 -12.81
N SER A 57 -22.35 -0.70 -11.70
CA SER A 57 -23.69 -1.27 -11.56
C SER A 57 -24.79 -0.41 -12.21
N SER A 58 -24.44 0.77 -12.74
CA SER A 58 -25.36 1.71 -13.37
C SER A 58 -25.70 1.32 -14.81
N LYS A 59 -26.98 1.48 -15.20
CA LYS A 59 -27.46 1.26 -16.58
C LYS A 59 -26.82 2.17 -17.63
N PHE A 60 -26.04 3.17 -17.21
CA PHE A 60 -25.35 4.12 -18.08
C PHE A 60 -23.84 3.86 -18.19
N VAL A 61 -23.33 2.78 -17.58
CA VAL A 61 -21.88 2.44 -17.57
C VAL A 61 -21.27 2.39 -18.98
N GLY A 62 -22.01 1.91 -20.00
CA GLY A 62 -21.48 1.73 -21.36
C GLY A 62 -20.92 2.98 -22.07
N PHE A 63 -21.16 4.20 -21.55
CA PHE A 63 -20.51 5.42 -22.04
C PHE A 63 -19.13 5.69 -21.41
N PHE A 64 -18.84 5.09 -20.25
CA PHE A 64 -17.63 5.29 -19.44
C PHE A 64 -16.98 3.96 -19.02
N GLU A 65 -17.41 2.83 -19.57
CA GLU A 65 -17.07 1.47 -19.12
C GLU A 65 -15.55 1.24 -19.05
N MET A 66 -14.82 1.73 -20.05
CA MET A 66 -13.35 1.68 -20.10
C MET A 66 -12.71 2.41 -18.91
N GLU A 67 -13.18 3.61 -18.62
CA GLU A 67 -12.62 4.52 -17.59
C GLU A 67 -12.96 4.04 -16.18
N VAL A 68 -14.21 3.63 -15.95
CA VAL A 68 -14.65 3.06 -14.66
C VAL A 68 -13.98 1.71 -14.39
N THR A 69 -13.80 0.86 -15.41
CA THR A 69 -13.04 -0.41 -15.28
C THR A 69 -11.56 -0.16 -15.00
N GLU A 70 -10.95 0.87 -15.62
CA GLU A 70 -9.57 1.25 -15.34
C GLU A 70 -9.42 1.72 -13.88
N TRP A 71 -10.33 2.55 -13.39
CA TRP A 71 -10.37 2.96 -11.98
C TRP A 71 -10.59 1.78 -11.01
N GLN A 72 -11.51 0.87 -11.33
CA GLN A 72 -11.74 -0.34 -10.52
C GLN A 72 -10.45 -1.17 -10.41
N LYS A 73 -9.73 -1.33 -11.53
CA LYS A 73 -8.44 -2.03 -11.55
C LYS A 73 -7.35 -1.29 -10.79
N LYS A 74 -7.25 0.05 -10.92
CA LYS A 74 -6.26 0.87 -10.19
C LYS A 74 -6.46 0.74 -8.69
N LEU A 75 -7.67 0.99 -8.19
CA LEU A 75 -7.98 0.96 -6.76
C LEU A 75 -7.88 -0.46 -6.16
N GLY A 76 -8.32 -1.49 -6.89
CA GLY A 76 -8.16 -2.89 -6.46
C GLY A 76 -6.69 -3.36 -6.46
N THR A 77 -5.87 -2.84 -7.37
CA THR A 77 -4.41 -3.12 -7.37
C THR A 77 -3.73 -2.39 -6.21
N ALA A 78 -4.10 -1.14 -5.93
CA ALA A 78 -3.58 -0.37 -4.80
C ALA A 78 -3.86 -1.09 -3.47
N ASP A 79 -5.12 -1.47 -3.20
CA ASP A 79 -5.49 -2.22 -2.00
C ASP A 79 -4.67 -3.51 -1.82
N ALA A 80 -4.62 -4.36 -2.84
CA ALA A 80 -3.87 -5.61 -2.79
C ALA A 80 -2.37 -5.41 -2.54
N VAL A 81 -1.76 -4.38 -3.15
CA VAL A 81 -0.34 -4.04 -2.94
C VAL A 81 -0.11 -3.47 -1.53
N ILE A 82 -1.00 -2.61 -1.03
CA ILE A 82 -0.94 -2.04 0.32
C ILE A 82 -1.05 -3.13 1.39
N ALA A 83 -2.03 -4.04 1.25
CA ALA A 83 -2.23 -5.15 2.16
C ALA A 83 -1.00 -6.08 2.21
N LEU A 84 -0.48 -6.46 1.04
CA LEU A 84 0.73 -7.30 0.93
C LEU A 84 1.96 -6.60 1.48
N TRP A 85 2.14 -5.30 1.19
CA TRP A 85 3.26 -4.50 1.69
C TRP A 85 3.27 -4.49 3.22
N PHE A 86 2.15 -4.18 3.87
CA PHE A 86 2.09 -4.17 5.34
C PHE A 86 2.22 -5.56 5.95
N GLU A 87 1.83 -6.63 5.25
CA GLU A 87 2.14 -8.00 5.70
C GLU A 87 3.65 -8.28 5.70
N VAL A 88 4.35 -7.91 4.62
CA VAL A 88 5.81 -8.03 4.51
C VAL A 88 6.51 -7.17 5.56
N GLN A 89 6.07 -5.92 5.77
CA GLN A 89 6.60 -5.01 6.78
C GLN A 89 6.43 -5.58 8.20
N ARG A 90 5.25 -6.08 8.57
CA ARG A 90 5.02 -6.73 9.88
C ARG A 90 5.92 -7.96 10.08
N LYS A 91 6.05 -8.81 9.06
CA LYS A 91 6.94 -9.99 9.08
C LYS A 91 8.41 -9.60 9.22
N TRP A 92 8.87 -8.57 8.51
CA TRP A 92 10.22 -8.05 8.63
C TRP A 92 10.49 -7.49 10.03
N GLN A 93 9.60 -6.64 10.59
CA GLN A 93 9.77 -6.08 11.93
C GLN A 93 9.88 -7.18 13.01
N TYR A 94 9.05 -8.22 12.91
CA TYR A 94 9.11 -9.38 13.81
C TYR A 94 10.45 -10.12 13.72
N LEU A 95 10.87 -10.48 12.50
CA LEU A 95 12.14 -11.18 12.26
C LEU A 95 13.36 -10.33 12.66
N GLU A 96 13.31 -9.03 12.43
CA GLU A 96 14.38 -8.08 12.77
C GLU A 96 14.63 -8.03 14.29
N SER A 97 13.55 -8.02 15.09
CA SER A 97 13.64 -8.06 16.55
C SER A 97 14.32 -9.33 17.07
N ILE A 98 14.19 -10.44 16.34
CA ILE A 98 14.78 -11.74 16.69
C ILE A 98 16.23 -11.83 16.21
N PHE A 99 16.45 -11.63 14.90
CA PHE A 99 17.74 -11.87 14.24
C PHE A 99 18.73 -10.70 14.32
N VAL A 100 18.31 -9.53 14.81
CA VAL A 100 19.21 -8.37 15.00
C VAL A 100 19.06 -7.75 16.39
N GLY A 101 18.03 -8.12 17.15
CA GLY A 101 17.90 -7.78 18.57
C GLY A 101 18.63 -8.73 19.53
N SER A 102 19.11 -9.89 19.07
CA SER A 102 19.78 -10.89 19.91
C SER A 102 21.00 -11.53 19.24
N ASP A 103 22.20 -11.19 19.71
CA ASP A 103 23.46 -11.80 19.26
C ASP A 103 23.55 -13.30 19.60
N ASP A 104 22.91 -13.73 20.70
CA ASP A 104 22.83 -15.14 21.10
C ASP A 104 22.08 -15.96 20.04
N ILE A 105 20.91 -15.49 19.59
CA ILE A 105 20.15 -16.14 18.52
C ILE A 105 20.96 -16.17 17.21
N ARG A 106 21.69 -15.09 16.88
CA ARG A 106 22.57 -15.09 15.69
C ARG A 106 23.68 -16.13 15.78
N SER A 107 24.22 -16.37 16.97
CA SER A 107 25.25 -17.39 17.21
C SER A 107 24.72 -18.82 17.12
N GLN A 108 23.46 -19.04 17.53
CA GLN A 108 22.80 -20.36 17.49
C GLN A 108 22.24 -20.70 16.10
N LEU A 109 21.80 -19.70 15.33
CA LEU A 109 21.18 -19.84 14.01
C LEU A 109 21.94 -19.04 12.93
N PRO A 110 23.21 -19.38 12.63
CA PRO A 110 24.05 -18.59 11.73
C PRO A 110 23.56 -18.59 10.27
N GLU A 111 22.99 -19.71 9.79
CA GLU A 111 22.47 -19.80 8.41
C GLU A 111 21.22 -18.94 8.22
N ASP A 112 20.23 -19.05 9.11
CA ASP A 112 19.02 -18.23 9.04
C ASP A 112 19.31 -16.75 9.28
N SER A 113 20.31 -16.41 10.10
CA SER A 113 20.79 -15.04 10.26
C SER A 113 21.36 -14.49 8.94
N ALA A 114 22.21 -15.25 8.25
CA ALA A 114 22.76 -14.84 6.96
C ALA A 114 21.67 -14.71 5.87
N ARG A 115 20.62 -15.55 5.91
CA ARG A 115 19.45 -15.43 5.04
C ARG A 115 18.61 -14.19 5.38
N PHE A 116 18.44 -13.88 6.67
CA PHE A 116 17.76 -12.68 7.12
C PHE A 116 18.50 -11.40 6.70
N ASP A 117 19.83 -11.35 6.81
CA ASP A 117 20.62 -10.18 6.42
C ASP A 117 20.43 -9.81 4.92
N ILE A 118 20.18 -10.79 4.04
CA ILE A 118 19.83 -10.58 2.62
C ILE A 118 18.41 -10.00 2.49
N ILE A 119 17.45 -10.55 3.22
CA ILE A 119 16.04 -10.07 3.24
C ILE A 119 15.98 -8.63 3.76
N ASP A 120 16.69 -8.35 4.85
CA ASP A 120 16.80 -7.05 5.48
C ASP A 120 17.36 -5.99 4.51
N LYS A 121 18.46 -6.31 3.82
CA LYS A 121 19.03 -5.42 2.79
C LYS A 121 18.03 -5.17 1.65
N SER A 122 17.33 -6.21 1.18
CA SER A 122 16.32 -6.08 0.13
C SER A 122 15.15 -5.19 0.56
N PHE A 123 14.60 -5.45 1.75
CA PHE A 123 13.49 -4.67 2.32
C PHE A 123 13.85 -3.18 2.48
N LYS A 124 15.05 -2.88 2.99
CA LYS A 124 15.56 -1.51 3.13
C LYS A 124 15.65 -0.76 1.79
N VAL A 125 16.02 -1.43 0.71
CA VAL A 125 16.02 -0.84 -0.64
C VAL A 125 14.60 -0.55 -1.11
N SER A 126 13.67 -1.48 -0.91
CA SER A 126 12.25 -1.29 -1.27
C SER A 126 11.61 -0.14 -0.50
N VAL A 127 11.86 -0.03 0.81
CA VAL A 127 11.37 1.08 1.66
C VAL A 127 11.90 2.43 1.17
N PHE A 128 13.19 2.51 0.81
CA PHE A 128 13.78 3.73 0.28
C PHE A 128 13.15 4.15 -1.06
N SER A 129 12.84 3.17 -1.92
CA SER A 129 12.19 3.42 -3.22
C SER A 129 10.70 3.82 -3.13
N ILE A 130 10.04 3.59 -1.99
CA ILE A 130 8.68 4.11 -1.72
C ILE A 130 8.72 5.50 -1.09
N SER A 131 9.84 5.85 -0.44
CA SER A 131 10.04 7.12 0.27
C SER A 131 10.64 8.24 -0.61
N THR A 132 10.83 8.00 -1.91
CA THR A 132 11.53 8.87 -2.88
C THR A 132 10.71 9.05 -4.14
#